data_AF-A0A1F5UD78-F1
#
_entry.id   AF-A0A1F5UD78-F1
#
_cell.length_a   1.000
_cell.length_b   1.000
_cell.length_c   1.000
_cell.angle_alpha   90.00
_cell.angle_beta   90.00
_cell.angle_gamma   90.00
#
_symmetry.space_group_name_H-M   'P 1'
#
loop_
_entity.id
_entity.type
_entity.pdbx_description
1 polymer ?
#
loop_
_entity_poly.entity_id
_entity_poly.type
_entity_poly.pdbx_seq_one_letter_code
_entity_poly.pdbx_strand_id
1 'polypeptide(L)'
;LLMNVFGFIGLSVIGSASHVAVQVVLVYLLLIKNTAIFLLLPWLGVSAVIMGWFTGLIAMKVCEKLEKGEIVKIEGVKEQETSPLTSKTYIEGDSTVHSFPVTAKIAIALIMIFAVLIFSNIYFYIGLFALLLILGSLSKLGYKKIFSGVKRLRVFLVFSFILPVLFGNSGQSVFEAGFLRITAEGLYNGVIFSSRLVLLMLATTLVMSTTSPEKLSGCLKKYIGKRLSEIMTLSMLYIPGFWEKSNNYIKGHKVDTKIAGKLFPMVVSLLVMLYMETEEI
;
A
#
# COMPACT_ATOMS: atom_id res chain seq x y z
N LEU A 1 19.43 -23.62 2.15
CA LEU A 1 20.33 -23.30 3.28
C LEU A 1 19.60 -22.54 4.40
N LEU A 2 18.97 -21.38 4.14
CA LEU A 2 18.17 -20.64 5.14
C LEU A 2 16.96 -21.42 5.72
N MET A 3 16.27 -22.21 4.89
CA MET A 3 15.09 -22.98 5.29
C MET A 3 15.40 -24.12 6.28
N ASN A 4 16.61 -24.70 6.21
CA ASN A 4 17.07 -25.74 7.13
C ASN A 4 17.51 -25.18 8.50
N VAL A 5 17.77 -23.88 8.60
CA VAL A 5 18.30 -23.24 9.82
C VAL A 5 17.19 -22.53 10.62
N PHE A 6 16.24 -21.88 9.94
CA PHE A 6 15.23 -21.04 10.61
C PHE A 6 13.78 -21.58 10.55
N GLY A 7 13.50 -22.62 9.75
CA GLY A 7 12.14 -23.09 9.49
C GLY A 7 11.25 -22.03 8.80
N PHE A 8 10.03 -22.42 8.40
CA PHE A 8 9.08 -21.50 7.74
C PHE A 8 8.71 -20.28 8.61
N ILE A 9 8.58 -20.49 9.91
CA ILE A 9 8.19 -19.45 10.87
C ILE A 9 9.32 -18.43 11.06
N GLY A 10 10.56 -18.88 11.27
CA GLY A 10 11.69 -17.99 11.47
C GLY A 10 11.98 -17.12 10.24
N LEU A 11 11.90 -17.71 9.05
CA LEU A 11 12.05 -16.95 7.80
C LEU A 11 10.97 -15.86 7.67
N SER A 12 9.72 -16.18 8.02
CA SER A 12 8.60 -15.24 7.95
C SER A 12 8.70 -14.09 8.96
N VAL A 13 9.14 -14.38 10.19
CA VAL A 13 9.39 -13.36 11.23
C VAL A 13 10.51 -12.41 10.81
N ILE A 14 11.63 -12.93 10.30
CA ILE A 14 12.75 -12.10 9.81
C ILE A 14 12.29 -11.21 8.66
N GLY A 15 11.53 -11.77 7.71
CA GLY A 15 10.98 -11.00 6.59
C GLY A 15 10.05 -9.87 7.05
N SER A 16 9.14 -10.15 7.96
CA SER A 16 8.21 -9.15 8.51
C SER A 16 8.96 -8.04 9.27
N ALA A 17 9.92 -8.41 10.13
CA ALA A 17 10.74 -7.46 10.87
C ALA A 17 11.60 -6.58 9.94
N SER A 18 12.21 -7.18 8.91
CA SER A 18 12.99 -6.45 7.90
C SER A 18 12.11 -5.46 7.14
N HIS A 19 10.91 -5.87 6.72
CA HIS A 19 9.98 -5.00 6.03
C HIS A 19 9.58 -3.79 6.87
N VAL A 20 9.22 -4.01 8.15
CA VAL A 20 8.87 -2.92 9.08
C VAL A 20 10.05 -1.99 9.33
N ALA A 21 11.26 -2.53 9.51
CA ALA A 21 12.47 -1.73 9.69
C ALA A 21 12.74 -0.84 8.48
N VAL A 22 12.68 -1.39 7.26
CA VAL A 22 12.86 -0.63 6.01
C VAL A 22 11.79 0.44 5.86
N GLN A 23 10.53 0.14 6.18
CA GLN A 23 9.44 1.13 6.15
C GLN A 23 9.69 2.29 7.12
N VAL A 24 10.09 2.00 8.36
CA VAL A 24 10.40 3.05 9.35
C VAL A 24 11.55 3.93 8.88
N VAL A 25 12.61 3.33 8.34
CA VAL A 25 13.77 4.06 7.80
C VAL A 25 13.36 4.93 6.60
N LEU A 26 12.53 4.42 5.68
CA LEU A 26 12.04 5.21 4.55
C LEU A 26 11.17 6.38 5.01
N VAL A 27 10.29 6.16 5.99
CA VAL A 27 9.46 7.25 6.55
C VAL A 27 10.34 8.30 7.22
N TYR A 28 11.38 7.90 7.96
CA TYR A 28 12.33 8.81 8.57
C TYR A 28 13.13 9.62 7.53
N LEU A 29 13.64 8.95 6.49
CA LEU A 29 14.47 9.58 5.46
C LEU A 29 13.67 10.49 4.53
N LEU A 30 12.46 10.07 4.12
CA LEU A 30 11.71 10.73 3.06
C LEU A 30 10.60 11.65 3.56
N LEU A 31 9.96 11.32 4.69
CA LEU A 31 8.72 11.98 5.11
C LEU A 31 8.90 12.85 6.35
N ILE A 32 9.44 12.31 7.43
CA ILE A 32 9.52 12.97 8.73
C ILE A 32 10.94 12.83 9.25
N LYS A 33 11.75 13.89 9.13
CA LYS A 33 13.14 13.90 9.61
C LYS A 33 13.20 14.19 11.12
N ASN A 34 12.42 13.44 11.91
CA ASN A 34 12.33 13.58 13.37
C ASN A 34 12.51 12.22 14.04
N THR A 35 13.35 12.18 15.08
CA THR A 35 13.70 10.99 15.86
C THR A 35 12.49 10.38 16.59
N ALA A 36 11.40 11.12 16.77
CA ALA A 36 10.18 10.66 17.45
C ALA A 36 9.53 9.43 16.80
N ILE A 37 9.77 9.17 15.51
CA ILE A 37 9.24 7.98 14.82
C ILE A 37 9.80 6.69 15.42
N PHE A 38 11.05 6.71 15.88
CA PHE A 38 11.68 5.55 16.50
C PHE A 38 11.04 5.16 17.84
N LEU A 39 10.24 6.04 18.45
CA LEU A 39 9.47 5.72 19.64
C LEU A 39 8.37 4.67 19.37
N LEU A 40 7.90 4.57 18.12
CA LEU A 40 6.96 3.55 17.69
C LEU A 40 7.62 2.20 17.40
N LEU A 41 8.96 2.15 17.34
CA LEU A 41 9.71 0.96 16.93
C LEU A 41 9.46 -0.27 17.81
N PRO A 42 9.38 -0.17 19.16
CA PRO A 42 9.07 -1.33 19.99
C PRO A 42 7.69 -1.94 19.67
N TRP A 43 6.67 -1.09 19.48
CA TRP A 43 5.31 -1.53 19.14
C TRP A 43 5.24 -2.14 17.74
N LEU A 44 5.92 -1.51 16.78
CA LEU A 44 6.03 -2.00 15.40
C LEU A 44 6.83 -3.32 15.32
N GLY A 45 7.85 -3.49 16.16
CA GLY A 45 8.61 -4.73 16.26
C GLY A 45 7.76 -5.88 16.79
N VAL A 46 6.98 -5.65 17.85
CA VAL A 46 6.06 -6.65 18.39
C VAL A 46 5.02 -7.06 17.35
N SER A 47 4.43 -6.10 16.63
CA SER A 47 3.45 -6.41 15.57
C SER A 47 4.07 -7.18 14.40
N ALA A 48 5.32 -6.87 14.03
CA ALA A 48 6.05 -7.60 13.00
C ALA A 48 6.29 -9.07 13.41
N VAL A 49 6.67 -9.33 14.67
CA VAL A 49 6.88 -10.70 15.16
C VAL A 49 5.56 -11.48 15.18
N ILE A 50 4.48 -10.87 15.70
CA ILE A 50 3.15 -11.50 15.72
C ILE A 50 2.69 -11.83 14.30
N MET A 51 2.82 -10.88 13.37
CA MET A 51 2.40 -11.06 11.98
C MET A 51 3.24 -12.11 11.27
N GLY A 52 4.57 -12.06 11.43
CA GLY A 52 5.49 -13.03 10.86
C GLY A 52 5.26 -14.45 11.40
N TRP A 53 4.93 -14.60 12.68
CA TRP A 53 4.55 -15.89 13.24
C TRP A 53 3.25 -16.39 12.61
N PHE A 54 2.22 -15.53 12.52
CA PHE A 54 0.94 -15.88 11.92
C PHE A 54 1.07 -16.32 10.45
N THR A 55 1.80 -15.56 9.64
CA THR A 55 2.04 -15.90 8.22
C THR A 55 2.88 -17.16 8.06
N GLY A 56 3.87 -17.37 8.94
CA GLY A 56 4.69 -18.58 8.95
C GLY A 56 3.90 -19.85 9.29
N LEU A 57 2.96 -19.78 10.23
CA LEU A 57 2.07 -20.90 10.57
C LEU A 57 1.13 -21.27 9.43
N ILE A 58 0.57 -20.27 8.75
CA ILE A 58 -0.29 -20.50 7.58
C ILE A 58 0.52 -21.21 6.49
N ALA A 59 1.70 -20.70 6.16
CA ALA A 59 2.57 -21.29 5.15
C ALA A 59 2.90 -22.76 5.46
N MET A 60 3.28 -23.05 6.72
CA MET A 60 3.58 -24.42 7.16
C MET A 60 2.39 -25.36 6.96
N LYS A 61 1.18 -24.97 7.37
CA LYS A 61 -0.01 -25.82 7.23
C LYS A 61 -0.50 -25.97 5.79
N VAL A 62 -0.32 -24.94 4.96
CA VAL A 62 -0.59 -25.02 3.52
C VAL A 62 0.34 -26.05 2.90
N CYS A 63 1.66 -25.95 3.14
CA CYS A 63 2.63 -26.94 2.65
C CYS A 63 2.33 -28.35 3.15
N GLU A 64 2.01 -28.52 4.43
CA GLU A 64 1.65 -29.82 5.00
C GLU A 64 0.40 -30.43 4.35
N LYS A 65 -0.63 -29.62 4.07
CA LYS A 65 -1.85 -30.07 3.39
C LYS A 65 -1.61 -30.44 1.92
N LEU A 66 -0.77 -29.67 1.24
CA LEU A 66 -0.37 -29.97 -0.15
C LEU A 66 0.44 -31.27 -0.21
N GLU A 67 1.39 -31.47 0.70
CA GLU A 67 2.21 -32.69 0.78
C GLU A 67 1.39 -33.95 1.11
N LYS A 68 0.34 -33.80 1.93
CA LYS A 68 -0.60 -34.89 2.25
C LYS A 68 -1.57 -35.23 1.11
N GLY A 69 -1.56 -34.47 0.00
CA GLY A 69 -2.46 -34.71 -1.13
C GLY A 69 -3.95 -34.61 -0.76
N GLU A 70 -4.30 -33.84 0.27
CA GLU A 70 -5.70 -33.60 0.63
C GLU A 70 -6.36 -32.75 -0.47
N ILE A 71 -6.95 -33.43 -1.45
CA ILE A 71 -7.83 -32.83 -2.44
C ILE A 71 -9.04 -32.30 -1.67
N VAL A 72 -9.12 -30.98 -1.51
CA VAL A 72 -10.35 -30.32 -1.08
C VAL A 72 -11.36 -30.52 -2.20
N LYS A 73 -12.17 -31.57 -2.10
CA LYS A 73 -13.23 -31.87 -3.07
C LYS A 73 -14.22 -30.72 -3.12
N ILE A 74 -14.42 -30.23 -4.34
CA ILE A 74 -15.36 -29.17 -4.68
C ILE A 74 -16.78 -29.73 -4.54
N GLU A 75 -17.56 -29.19 -3.60
CA GLU A 75 -19.02 -29.15 -3.75
C GLU A 75 -19.41 -27.71 -4.11
N GLY A 76 -19.64 -27.48 -5.42
CA GLY A 76 -20.54 -26.41 -5.87
C GLY A 76 -19.96 -25.11 -6.40
N VAL A 77 -18.68 -25.01 -6.79
CA VAL A 77 -18.19 -23.83 -7.53
C VAL A 77 -18.35 -24.10 -9.02
N LYS A 78 -19.38 -23.49 -9.63
CA LYS A 78 -19.58 -23.51 -11.08
C LYS A 78 -18.35 -22.90 -11.77
N GLU A 79 -17.81 -23.60 -12.76
CA GLU A 79 -16.97 -23.01 -13.80
C GLU A 79 -17.72 -21.80 -14.37
N GLN A 80 -17.16 -20.62 -14.12
CA GLN A 80 -17.70 -19.39 -14.65
C GLN A 80 -16.56 -18.72 -15.40
N GLU A 81 -16.71 -18.67 -16.73
CA GLU A 81 -15.79 -18.03 -17.66
C GLU A 81 -15.32 -16.69 -17.07
N THR A 82 -14.00 -16.53 -17.03
CA THR A 82 -13.33 -15.28 -16.68
C THR A 82 -13.78 -14.21 -17.66
N SER A 83 -14.90 -13.58 -17.34
CA SER A 83 -15.30 -12.32 -17.96
C SER A 83 -14.12 -11.37 -17.81
N PRO A 84 -13.76 -10.55 -18.81
CA PRO A 84 -12.73 -9.54 -18.66
C PRO A 84 -13.24 -8.51 -17.66
N LEU A 85 -12.99 -8.80 -16.38
CA LEU A 85 -13.52 -8.10 -15.23
C LEU A 85 -12.70 -6.84 -15.05
N THR A 86 -13.21 -5.79 -15.69
CA THR A 86 -12.84 -4.39 -15.52
C THR A 86 -12.57 -4.12 -14.04
N SER A 87 -11.30 -3.90 -13.72
CA SER A 87 -10.91 -3.49 -12.37
C SER A 87 -11.73 -2.26 -11.97
N LYS A 88 -12.52 -2.37 -10.90
CA LYS A 88 -13.50 -1.37 -10.43
C LYS A 88 -12.90 0.00 -10.05
N THR A 89 -11.60 0.18 -10.24
CA THR A 89 -10.82 1.36 -9.85
C THR A 89 -10.50 2.28 -11.04
N TYR A 90 -10.44 1.75 -12.27
CA TYR A 90 -10.16 2.55 -13.45
C TYR A 90 -11.45 3.11 -14.04
N ILE A 91 -11.51 4.43 -14.19
CA ILE A 91 -12.61 5.10 -14.89
C ILE A 91 -12.06 5.45 -16.25
N GLU A 92 -12.57 4.80 -17.28
CA GLU A 92 -12.36 5.25 -18.64
C GLU A 92 -13.02 6.63 -18.78
N GLY A 93 -12.23 7.64 -19.12
CA GLY A 93 -12.72 8.99 -19.29
C GLY A 93 -12.06 9.64 -20.50
N ASP A 94 -12.88 10.17 -21.41
CA ASP A 94 -12.44 10.96 -22.58
C ASP A 94 -11.96 12.36 -22.17
N SER A 95 -10.83 12.44 -21.46
CA SER A 95 -10.12 13.68 -21.18
C SER A 95 -8.74 13.69 -21.85
N THR A 96 -8.28 14.87 -22.24
CA THR A 96 -6.93 15.13 -22.77
C THR A 96 -5.81 14.64 -21.86
N VAL A 97 -6.04 14.62 -20.54
CA VAL A 97 -5.10 14.04 -19.57
C VAL A 97 -5.08 12.50 -19.65
N HIS A 98 -6.17 11.87 -20.06
CA HIS A 98 -6.25 10.41 -20.24
C HIS A 98 -5.44 9.95 -21.45
N SER A 99 -5.43 10.72 -22.54
CA SER A 99 -4.71 10.44 -23.79
C SER A 99 -3.18 10.56 -23.69
N PHE A 100 -2.64 11.16 -22.62
CA PHE A 100 -1.20 11.31 -22.45
C PHE A 100 -0.50 9.93 -22.30
N PRO A 101 0.67 9.71 -22.95
CA PRO A 101 1.36 8.44 -22.88
C PRO A 101 1.74 8.11 -21.43
N VAL A 102 1.50 6.84 -21.05
CA VAL A 102 1.64 6.37 -19.67
C VAL A 102 3.08 6.53 -19.14
N THR A 103 4.07 6.38 -20.00
CA THR A 103 5.49 6.63 -19.69
C THR A 103 5.75 8.07 -19.22
N ALA A 104 5.16 9.07 -19.89
CA ALA A 104 5.31 10.46 -19.50
C ALA A 104 4.60 10.77 -18.17
N LYS A 105 3.42 10.17 -17.91
CA LYS A 105 2.72 10.33 -16.63
C LYS A 105 3.54 9.78 -15.46
N ILE A 106 4.16 8.61 -15.63
CA ILE A 106 5.05 8.02 -14.61
C ILE A 106 6.26 8.91 -14.39
N ALA A 107 6.90 9.41 -15.46
CA ALA A 107 8.03 10.31 -15.35
C ALA A 107 7.67 11.60 -14.59
N ILE A 108 6.52 12.21 -14.91
CA ILE A 108 6.00 13.39 -14.20
C ILE A 108 5.74 13.05 -12.73
N ALA A 109 5.09 11.92 -12.44
CA ALA A 109 4.84 11.49 -11.06
C ALA A 109 6.13 11.30 -10.27
N LEU A 110 7.16 10.73 -10.89
CA LEU A 110 8.46 10.49 -10.29
C LEU A 110 9.20 11.81 -10.03
N ILE A 111 9.19 12.74 -10.99
CA ILE A 111 9.71 14.11 -10.82
C ILE A 111 8.98 14.83 -9.69
N MET A 112 7.64 14.72 -9.62
CA MET A 112 6.83 15.31 -8.56
C MET A 112 7.21 14.78 -7.18
N ILE A 113 7.43 13.47 -7.05
CA ILE A 113 7.91 12.86 -5.80
C ILE A 113 9.24 13.49 -5.41
N PHE A 114 10.25 13.47 -6.30
CA PHE A 114 11.56 14.05 -5.99
C PHE A 114 11.50 15.54 -5.67
N ALA A 115 10.68 16.31 -6.38
CA ALA A 115 10.53 17.73 -6.13
C ALA A 115 9.94 18.02 -4.74
N VAL A 116 8.91 17.28 -4.32
CA VAL A 116 8.32 17.41 -2.97
C VAL A 116 9.31 17.04 -1.87
N LEU A 117 10.20 16.08 -2.13
CA LEU A 117 11.22 15.62 -1.19
C LEU A 117 12.39 16.60 -1.04
N ILE A 118 12.87 17.18 -2.15
CA ILE A 118 14.04 18.07 -2.17
C ILE A 118 13.68 19.49 -1.70
N PHE A 119 12.57 20.05 -2.21
CA PHE A 119 12.16 21.40 -1.85
C PHE A 119 11.39 21.41 -0.54
N SER A 120 11.73 22.34 0.36
CA SER A 120 11.05 22.55 1.66
C SER A 120 10.37 23.93 1.76
N ASN A 121 10.10 24.58 0.63
CA ASN A 121 9.53 25.92 0.58
C ASN A 121 7.99 25.88 0.49
N ILE A 122 7.31 26.63 1.36
CA ILE A 122 5.84 26.68 1.41
C ILE A 122 5.22 27.22 0.12
N TYR A 123 5.86 28.21 -0.54
CA TYR A 123 5.38 28.78 -1.80
C TYR A 123 5.41 27.74 -2.93
N PHE A 124 6.44 26.88 -2.94
CA PHE A 124 6.55 25.78 -3.89
C PHE A 124 5.40 24.79 -3.72
N TYR A 125 5.04 24.43 -2.48
CA TYR A 125 3.91 23.54 -2.21
C TYR A 125 2.56 24.12 -2.61
N ILE A 126 2.34 25.42 -2.40
CA ILE A 126 1.11 26.10 -2.83
C ILE A 126 0.99 26.04 -4.36
N GLY A 127 2.07 26.36 -5.08
CA GLY A 127 2.09 26.27 -6.54
C GLY A 127 1.84 24.84 -7.05
N LEU A 128 2.46 23.84 -6.40
CA LEU A 128 2.30 22.44 -6.75
C LEU A 128 0.87 21.93 -6.49
N PHE A 129 0.27 22.36 -5.39
CA PHE A 129 -1.11 22.04 -5.04
C PHE A 129 -2.08 22.62 -6.08
N ALA A 130 -1.89 23.88 -6.47
CA ALA A 130 -2.70 24.52 -7.51
C ALA A 130 -2.56 23.78 -8.85
N LEU A 131 -1.34 23.42 -9.25
CA LEU A 131 -1.08 22.64 -10.46
C LEU A 131 -1.80 21.28 -10.44
N LEU A 132 -1.76 20.56 -9.32
CA LEU A 132 -2.49 19.29 -9.18
C LEU A 132 -4.01 19.47 -9.26
N LEU A 133 -4.56 20.54 -8.72
CA LEU A 133 -6.00 20.85 -8.83
C LEU A 133 -6.39 21.20 -10.27
N ILE A 134 -5.56 21.94 -10.99
CA ILE A 134 -5.78 22.26 -12.41
C ILE A 134 -5.76 20.97 -13.23
N LEU A 135 -4.74 20.12 -13.07
CA LEU A 135 -4.65 18.84 -13.76
C LEU A 135 -5.83 17.90 -13.42
N GLY A 136 -6.24 17.87 -12.16
CA GLY A 136 -7.42 17.11 -11.71
C GLY A 136 -8.71 17.60 -12.36
N SER A 137 -8.89 18.93 -12.45
CA SER A 137 -10.05 19.54 -13.10
C SER A 137 -10.06 19.28 -14.61
N LEU A 138 -8.90 19.40 -15.28
CA LEU A 138 -8.73 19.05 -16.70
C LEU A 138 -9.05 17.58 -16.96
N SER A 139 -8.72 16.69 -16.02
CA SER A 139 -9.01 15.26 -16.12
C SER A 139 -10.50 14.93 -15.99
N LYS A 140 -11.38 15.92 -15.77
CA LYS A 140 -12.81 15.74 -15.45
C LYS A 140 -13.05 14.82 -14.25
N LEU A 141 -12.08 14.72 -13.34
CA LEU A 141 -12.28 14.00 -12.09
C LEU A 141 -13.13 14.86 -11.16
N GLY A 142 -14.25 14.33 -10.67
CA GLY A 142 -15.02 15.02 -9.63
C GLY A 142 -14.15 15.28 -8.39
N TYR A 143 -14.24 16.48 -7.82
CA TYR A 143 -13.46 16.91 -6.64
C TYR A 143 -13.50 15.89 -5.48
N LYS A 144 -14.64 15.21 -5.31
CA LYS A 144 -14.82 14.15 -4.32
C LYS A 144 -13.86 12.97 -4.50
N LYS A 145 -13.51 12.59 -5.74
CA LYS A 145 -12.54 11.51 -6.01
C LYS A 145 -11.11 11.97 -5.74
N ILE A 146 -10.76 13.19 -6.12
CA ILE A 146 -9.43 13.77 -5.88
C ILE A 146 -9.11 13.79 -4.38
N PHE A 147 -10.04 14.28 -3.55
CA PHE A 147 -9.84 14.35 -2.09
C PHE A 147 -10.16 13.05 -1.34
N SER A 148 -10.61 12.00 -2.03
CA SER A 148 -10.93 10.71 -1.39
C SER A 148 -9.71 10.06 -0.74
N GLY A 149 -8.53 10.20 -1.38
CA GLY A 149 -7.26 9.70 -0.87
C GLY A 149 -6.87 10.35 0.46
N VAL A 150 -6.94 11.69 0.51
CA VAL A 150 -6.65 12.47 1.71
C VAL A 150 -7.64 12.11 2.83
N LYS A 151 -8.92 11.93 2.52
CA LYS A 151 -9.96 11.55 3.50
C LYS A 151 -9.67 10.20 4.17
N ARG A 152 -9.13 9.23 3.41
CA ARG A 152 -8.76 7.90 3.92
C ARG A 152 -7.56 7.95 4.86
N LEU A 153 -6.61 8.86 4.61
CA LEU A 153 -5.36 9.01 5.37
C LEU A 153 -5.42 10.07 6.47
N ARG A 154 -6.61 10.57 6.85
CA ARG A 154 -6.74 11.65 7.86
C ARG A 154 -6.02 11.34 9.18
N VAL A 155 -6.09 10.10 9.65
CA VAL A 155 -5.40 9.70 10.88
C VAL A 155 -3.88 9.88 10.74
N PHE A 156 -3.30 9.39 9.65
CA PHE A 156 -1.87 9.58 9.35
C PHE A 156 -1.48 11.05 9.17
N LEU A 157 -2.35 11.86 8.56
CA LEU A 157 -2.12 13.30 8.40
C LEU A 157 -2.04 14.01 9.75
N VAL A 158 -2.96 13.70 10.68
CA VAL A 158 -2.94 14.24 12.05
C VAL A 158 -1.65 13.83 12.76
N PHE A 159 -1.27 12.55 12.71
CA PHE A 159 -0.01 12.09 13.32
C PHE A 159 1.22 12.77 12.71
N SER A 160 1.25 12.97 11.40
CA SER A 160 2.35 13.65 10.70
C SER A 160 2.49 15.11 11.08
N PHE A 161 1.42 15.76 11.53
CA PHE A 161 1.46 17.13 12.03
C PHE A 161 1.84 17.18 13.51
N ILE A 162 1.27 16.29 14.32
CA ILE A 162 1.41 16.34 15.79
C ILE A 162 2.80 15.89 16.26
N LEU A 163 3.41 14.90 15.60
CA LEU A 163 4.73 14.40 16.01
C LEU A 163 5.82 15.50 15.93
N PRO A 164 5.97 16.25 14.83
CA PRO A 164 6.90 17.38 14.76
C PRO A 164 6.57 18.51 15.74
N VAL A 165 5.29 18.77 16.01
CA VAL A 165 4.85 19.83 16.92
C VAL A 165 5.19 19.51 18.37
N LEU A 166 5.00 18.25 18.79
CA LEU A 166 5.22 17.81 20.16
C LEU A 166 6.68 17.48 20.48
N PHE A 167 7.44 17.00 19.49
CA PHE A 167 8.82 16.54 19.67
C PHE A 167 9.85 17.40 18.90
N GLY A 168 9.44 18.55 18.39
CA GLY A 168 10.32 19.53 17.75
C GLY A 168 11.13 20.29 18.79
N ASN A 169 12.17 19.66 19.33
CA ASN A 169 12.98 20.19 20.44
C ASN A 169 14.05 21.22 20.03
N SER A 170 13.89 21.89 18.89
CA SER A 170 14.79 22.94 18.44
C SER A 170 14.02 24.27 18.42
N GLY A 171 14.60 25.30 19.04
CA GLY A 171 14.10 26.69 18.94
C GLY A 171 13.42 27.27 20.17
N GLN A 172 13.00 28.54 20.04
CA GLN A 172 12.30 29.30 21.07
C GLN A 172 10.90 28.71 21.34
N SER A 173 10.59 28.46 22.61
CA SER A 173 9.28 28.01 23.07
C SER A 173 8.25 29.13 22.91
N VAL A 174 7.22 28.92 22.08
CA VAL A 174 6.11 29.88 21.93
C VAL A 174 5.04 29.64 22.99
N PHE A 175 4.88 28.40 23.43
CA PHE A 175 3.95 28.00 24.48
C PHE A 175 4.54 26.84 25.29
N GLU A 176 4.63 27.02 26.60
CA GLU A 176 5.05 25.96 27.53
C GLU A 176 3.85 25.57 28.39
N ALA A 177 3.39 24.33 28.27
CA ALA A 177 2.40 23.72 29.15
C ALA A 177 2.94 22.38 29.65
N GLY A 178 3.71 22.41 30.75
CA GLY A 178 4.26 21.22 31.40
C GLY A 178 5.16 20.38 30.48
N PHE A 179 4.75 19.12 30.22
CA PHE A 179 5.49 18.18 29.34
C PHE A 179 5.32 18.48 27.84
N LEU A 180 4.41 19.39 27.47
CA LEU A 180 4.23 19.85 26.10
C LEU A 180 4.90 21.22 25.92
N ARG A 181 5.98 21.26 25.15
CA ARG A 181 6.58 22.49 24.64
C ARG A 181 6.30 22.60 23.16
N ILE A 182 5.56 23.63 22.77
CA ILE A 182 5.27 23.90 21.37
C ILE A 182 6.27 24.96 20.88
N THR A 183 7.11 24.57 19.93
CA THR A 183 8.09 25.46 19.28
C THR A 183 7.54 25.98 17.95
N ALA A 184 7.93 27.21 17.57
CA ALA A 184 7.58 27.76 16.25
C ALA A 184 8.12 26.87 15.12
N GLU A 185 9.32 26.30 15.31
CA GLU A 185 9.97 25.39 14.37
C GLU A 185 9.20 24.06 14.25
N GLY A 186 8.71 23.50 15.37
CA GLY A 186 7.87 22.30 15.37
C GLY A 186 6.57 22.50 14.60
N LEU A 187 5.95 23.68 14.73
CA LEU A 187 4.76 24.05 13.97
C LEU A 187 5.04 24.18 12.46
N TYR A 188 6.11 24.89 12.10
CA TYR A 188 6.52 25.06 10.70
C TYR A 188 6.82 23.71 10.03
N ASN A 189 7.59 22.85 10.71
CA ASN A 189 7.90 21.51 10.23
C ASN A 189 6.66 20.61 10.16
N GLY A 190 5.74 20.70 11.12
CA GLY A 190 4.46 19.99 11.09
C GLY A 190 3.61 20.35 9.86
N VAL A 191 3.53 21.64 9.52
CA VAL A 191 2.82 22.10 8.32
C VAL A 191 3.48 21.56 7.06
N ILE A 192 4.82 21.65 6.93
CA ILE A 192 5.53 21.13 5.76
C ILE A 192 5.34 19.62 5.59
N PHE A 193 5.50 18.83 6.65
CA PHE A 193 5.37 17.37 6.54
C PHE A 193 3.94 16.93 6.23
N SER A 194 2.95 17.55 6.87
CA SER A 194 1.54 17.27 6.53
C SER A 194 1.20 17.68 5.10
N SER A 195 1.71 18.81 4.60
CA SER A 195 1.49 19.22 3.21
C SER A 195 2.16 18.28 2.21
N ARG A 196 3.36 17.75 2.52
CA ARG A 196 4.03 16.72 1.70
C ARG A 196 3.16 15.49 1.52
N LEU A 197 2.60 14.96 2.61
CA LEU A 197 1.71 13.79 2.56
C LEU A 197 0.46 14.06 1.72
N VAL A 198 -0.15 15.24 1.86
CA VAL A 198 -1.31 15.63 1.06
C VAL A 198 -0.95 15.70 -0.42
N LEU A 199 0.15 16.37 -0.77
CA LEU A 199 0.60 16.51 -2.16
C LEU A 199 0.93 15.17 -2.80
N LEU A 200 1.69 14.32 -2.12
CA LEU A 200 2.00 12.98 -2.60
C LEU A 200 0.74 12.15 -2.78
N MET A 201 -0.20 12.21 -1.83
CA MET A 201 -1.45 11.46 -1.94
C MET A 201 -2.34 11.95 -3.09
N LEU A 202 -2.41 13.26 -3.32
CA LEU A 202 -3.16 13.83 -4.43
C LEU A 202 -2.53 13.44 -5.78
N ALA A 203 -1.20 13.52 -5.89
CA ALA A 203 -0.48 13.07 -7.08
C ALA A 203 -0.73 11.58 -7.36
N THR A 204 -0.61 10.71 -6.35
CA THR A 204 -0.90 9.28 -6.48
C THR A 204 -2.35 9.02 -6.87
N THR A 205 -3.31 9.70 -6.25
CA THR A 205 -4.74 9.53 -6.56
C THR A 205 -5.03 9.92 -8.00
N LEU A 206 -4.41 10.98 -8.50
CA LEU A 206 -4.54 11.42 -9.88
C LEU A 206 -3.97 10.38 -10.86
N VAL A 207 -2.75 9.89 -10.61
CA VAL A 207 -2.08 8.89 -11.47
C VAL A 207 -2.85 7.57 -11.47
N MET A 208 -3.25 7.06 -10.30
CA MET A 208 -3.99 5.80 -10.16
C MET A 208 -5.39 5.87 -10.78
N SER A 209 -6.03 7.04 -10.77
CA SER A 209 -7.36 7.19 -11.39
C SER A 209 -7.30 7.37 -12.90
N THR A 210 -6.16 7.81 -13.44
CA THR A 210 -5.98 8.11 -14.87
C THR A 210 -5.14 7.07 -15.62
N THR A 211 -4.64 6.05 -14.92
CA THR A 211 -3.78 4.99 -15.49
C THR A 211 -4.24 3.63 -14.98
N SER A 212 -4.53 2.70 -15.89
CA SER A 212 -4.85 1.33 -15.49
C SER A 212 -3.58 0.57 -15.06
N PRO A 213 -3.68 -0.35 -14.07
CA PRO A 213 -2.54 -1.11 -13.57
C PRO A 213 -1.85 -1.97 -14.66
N GLU A 214 -2.61 -2.46 -15.65
CA GLU A 214 -2.09 -3.22 -16.79
C GLU A 214 -1.19 -2.36 -17.71
N LYS A 215 -1.59 -1.11 -17.97
CA LYS A 215 -0.76 -0.18 -18.75
C LYS A 215 0.51 0.21 -17.99
N LEU A 216 0.43 0.27 -16.66
CA LEU A 216 1.57 0.52 -15.78
C LEU A 216 2.60 -0.62 -15.86
N SER A 217 2.17 -1.89 -15.78
CA SER A 217 3.06 -3.05 -15.89
C SER A 217 3.70 -3.17 -17.28
N GLY A 218 2.96 -2.83 -18.33
CA GLY A 218 3.46 -2.76 -19.71
C GLY A 218 4.57 -1.71 -19.89
N CYS A 219 4.45 -0.54 -19.25
CA CYS A 219 5.50 0.49 -19.30
C CYS A 219 6.80 0.04 -18.60
N LEU A 220 6.70 -0.76 -17.55
CA LEU A 220 7.84 -1.31 -16.82
C LEU A 220 8.64 -2.35 -17.63
N LYS A 221 8.10 -2.86 -18.75
CA LYS A 221 8.76 -3.84 -19.63
C LYS A 221 10.14 -3.39 -20.10
N LYS A 222 10.31 -2.10 -20.37
CA LYS A 222 11.57 -1.52 -20.84
C LYS A 222 12.65 -1.47 -19.75
N TYR A 223 12.27 -1.44 -18.47
CA TYR A 223 13.19 -1.20 -17.35
C TYR A 223 13.53 -2.48 -16.56
N ILE A 224 12.58 -3.40 -16.40
CA ILE A 224 12.70 -4.56 -15.50
C ILE A 224 12.99 -5.87 -16.28
N GLY A 225 12.85 -5.83 -17.61
CA GLY A 225 13.07 -6.98 -18.48
C GLY A 225 11.77 -7.71 -18.85
N LYS A 226 11.80 -8.39 -20.01
CA LYS A 226 10.62 -8.97 -20.66
C LYS A 226 9.88 -9.97 -19.76
N ARG A 227 10.61 -10.93 -19.18
CA ARG A 227 10.04 -12.03 -18.40
C ARG A 227 9.33 -11.54 -17.12
N LEU A 228 9.91 -10.57 -16.41
CA LEU A 228 9.31 -10.06 -15.17
C LEU A 228 8.07 -9.21 -15.45
N SER A 229 8.09 -8.44 -16.54
CA SER A 229 6.93 -7.64 -16.96
C SER A 229 5.75 -8.51 -17.42
N GLU A 230 6.02 -9.63 -18.09
CA GLU A 230 5.00 -10.60 -18.48
C GLU A 230 4.34 -11.24 -17.24
N ILE A 231 5.15 -11.69 -16.27
CA ILE A 231 4.64 -12.22 -14.99
C ILE A 231 3.81 -11.17 -14.24
N MET A 232 4.30 -9.92 -14.15
CA MET A 232 3.58 -8.82 -13.50
C MET A 232 2.26 -8.49 -14.19
N THR A 233 2.25 -8.48 -15.53
CA THR A 233 1.04 -8.15 -16.31
C THR A 233 -0.01 -9.24 -16.15
N LEU A 234 0.38 -10.51 -16.26
CA LEU A 234 -0.50 -11.64 -15.98
C LEU A 234 -1.03 -11.58 -14.55
N SER A 235 -0.16 -11.35 -13.56
CA SER A 235 -0.56 -11.23 -12.16
C SER A 235 -1.61 -10.13 -11.95
N MET A 236 -1.40 -8.95 -12.53
CA MET A 236 -2.35 -7.82 -12.42
C MET A 236 -3.72 -8.16 -13.04
N LEU A 237 -3.75 -8.92 -14.12
CA LEU A 237 -4.98 -9.39 -14.77
C LEU A 237 -5.73 -10.41 -13.92
N TYR A 238 -5.01 -11.27 -13.18
CA TYR A 238 -5.62 -12.31 -12.34
C TYR A 238 -6.06 -11.82 -10.95
N ILE A 239 -5.55 -10.68 -10.45
CA ILE A 239 -5.93 -10.12 -9.13
C ILE A 239 -7.46 -9.94 -8.97
N PRO A 240 -8.20 -9.35 -9.93
CA PRO A 240 -9.66 -9.21 -9.80
C PRO A 240 -10.38 -10.57 -9.68
N GLY A 241 -9.99 -11.56 -10.47
CA GLY A 241 -10.57 -12.90 -10.42
C GLY A 241 -10.26 -13.61 -9.08
N PHE A 242 -9.01 -13.50 -8.60
CA PHE A 242 -8.62 -13.96 -7.27
C PHE A 242 -9.49 -13.33 -6.18
N TRP A 243 -9.75 -12.02 -6.27
CA TRP A 243 -10.56 -11.30 -5.29
C TRP A 243 -12.01 -11.78 -5.28
N GLU A 244 -12.60 -12.00 -6.45
CA GLU A 244 -13.97 -12.48 -6.58
C GLU A 244 -14.13 -13.91 -6.03
N LYS A 245 -13.22 -14.82 -6.40
CA LYS A 245 -13.19 -16.20 -5.87
C LYS A 245 -13.03 -16.22 -4.36
N SER A 246 -12.07 -15.46 -3.83
CA SER A 246 -11.85 -15.32 -2.38
C SER A 246 -13.12 -14.82 -1.68
N ASN A 247 -13.78 -13.81 -2.24
CA ASN A 247 -15.01 -13.25 -1.67
C ASN A 247 -16.18 -14.25 -1.73
N ASN A 248 -16.31 -15.02 -2.80
CA ASN A 248 -17.34 -16.05 -2.94
C ASN A 248 -17.09 -17.21 -1.97
N TYR A 249 -15.85 -17.66 -1.83
CA TYR A 249 -15.46 -18.65 -0.82
C TYR A 249 -15.78 -18.17 0.60
N ILE A 250 -15.47 -16.90 0.90
CA ILE A 250 -15.75 -16.30 2.21
C ILE A 250 -17.25 -16.23 2.52
N LYS A 251 -18.05 -15.80 1.54
CA LYS A 251 -19.51 -15.72 1.68
C LYS A 251 -20.15 -17.10 1.80
N GLY A 252 -19.65 -18.10 1.05
CA GLY A 252 -20.14 -19.47 1.10
C GLY A 252 -19.92 -20.15 2.45
N HIS A 253 -18.81 -19.84 3.12
CA HIS A 253 -18.43 -20.50 4.38
C HIS A 253 -19.02 -19.86 5.66
N LYS A 254 -19.89 -18.84 5.58
CA LYS A 254 -20.54 -18.15 6.73
C LYS A 254 -19.65 -18.09 7.99
N VAL A 255 -18.37 -17.75 7.82
CA VAL A 255 -17.44 -17.70 8.95
C VAL A 255 -17.72 -16.42 9.70
N ASP A 256 -18.27 -16.56 10.91
CA ASP A 256 -18.45 -15.45 11.83
C ASP A 256 -17.06 -14.87 12.14
N THR A 257 -16.74 -13.73 11.55
CA THR A 257 -15.42 -13.07 11.57
C THR A 257 -14.99 -12.63 12.97
N LYS A 258 -15.86 -12.81 13.97
CA LYS A 258 -15.59 -12.54 15.38
C LYS A 258 -14.76 -13.62 16.07
N ILE A 259 -14.62 -14.81 15.49
CA ILE A 259 -13.85 -15.91 16.09
C ILE A 259 -12.54 -16.12 15.31
N ALA A 260 -11.45 -15.52 15.81
CA ALA A 260 -10.10 -15.65 15.23
C ALA A 260 -9.67 -17.11 15.01
N GLY A 261 -10.16 -18.05 15.84
CA GLY A 261 -9.88 -19.48 15.71
C GLY A 261 -10.42 -20.14 14.43
N LYS A 262 -11.49 -19.62 13.82
CA LYS A 262 -12.07 -20.16 12.57
C LYS A 262 -11.48 -19.53 11.31
N LEU A 263 -10.82 -18.38 11.43
CA LEU A 263 -10.23 -17.66 10.30
C LEU A 263 -8.96 -18.34 9.77
N PHE A 264 -8.15 -18.89 10.67
CA PHE A 264 -6.92 -19.60 10.31
C PHE A 264 -7.14 -20.82 9.39
N PRO A 265 -7.98 -21.82 9.73
CA PRO A 265 -8.20 -22.97 8.86
C PRO A 265 -8.83 -22.58 7.51
N MET A 266 -9.71 -21.57 7.52
CA MET A 266 -10.34 -21.03 6.33
C MET A 266 -9.31 -20.43 5.34
N VAL A 267 -8.36 -19.62 5.84
CA VAL A 267 -7.31 -19.03 5.00
C VAL A 267 -6.41 -20.12 4.42
N VAL A 268 -6.04 -21.13 5.23
CA VAL A 268 -5.25 -22.27 4.75
C VAL A 268 -5.99 -23.02 3.64
N SER A 269 -7.27 -23.34 3.82
CA SER A 269 -8.08 -24.02 2.81
C SER A 269 -8.25 -23.20 1.53
N LEU A 270 -8.47 -21.88 1.64
CA LEU A 270 -8.53 -20.98 0.48
C LEU A 270 -7.21 -20.96 -0.29
N LEU A 271 -6.07 -20.88 0.41
CA LEU A 271 -4.76 -20.87 -0.23
C LEU A 271 -4.44 -22.19 -0.93
N VAL A 272 -4.77 -23.32 -0.32
CA VAL A 272 -4.64 -24.65 -0.95
C VAL A 272 -5.52 -24.75 -2.20
N MET A 273 -6.78 -24.33 -2.11
CA MET A 273 -7.72 -24.31 -3.23
C MET A 273 -7.16 -23.52 -4.42
N LEU A 274 -6.67 -22.31 -4.16
CA LEU A 274 -6.12 -21.44 -5.21
C LEU A 274 -4.82 -21.98 -5.80
N TYR A 275 -4.00 -22.67 -5.00
CA TYR A 275 -2.77 -23.30 -5.47
C TYR A 275 -3.07 -24.44 -6.45
N MET A 276 -3.94 -25.38 -6.06
CA MET A 276 -4.30 -26.53 -6.90
C MET A 276 -4.92 -26.09 -8.22
N GLU A 277 -5.78 -25.07 -8.21
CA GLU A 277 -6.37 -24.52 -9.44
C GLU A 277 -5.34 -23.83 -10.34
N THR A 278 -4.29 -23.24 -9.76
CA THR A 278 -3.20 -22.65 -10.56
C THR A 278 -2.32 -23.73 -11.20
N GLU A 279 -2.20 -24.90 -10.57
CA GLU A 279 -1.45 -26.04 -11.13
C GLU A 279 -2.18 -26.71 -12.31
N GLU A 280 -3.51 -26.54 -12.39
CA GLU A 280 -4.33 -27.02 -13.52
C GLU A 280 -4.30 -26.09 -14.75
N ILE A 281 -3.82 -24.85 -14.63
CA ILE A 281 -3.73 -23.82 -15.71
C ILE A 281 -2.35 -23.81 -16.36
#